data_AF-A0A816FMT2-F1
#
_entry.id   AF-A0A816FMT2-F1
#
_cell.length_a   1.000
_cell.length_b   1.000
_cell.length_c   1.000
_cell.angle_alpha   90.00
_cell.angle_beta   90.00
_cell.angle_gamma   90.00
#
_symmetry.space_group_name_H-M   'P 1'
#
loop_
_entity.id
_entity.type
_entity.pdbx_description
1 polymer ?
#
loop_
_entity_poly.entity_id
_entity_poly.type
_entity_poly.pdbx_seq_one_letter_code
_entity_poly.pdbx_strand_id
1 'polypeptide(L)'
;MNIHFRHHIFNSIIKHFDQVNQTISTAIITPTSTSIADPTSSLSLPSDQTKINKKSKSRAVLDRKNKKRFEQLKLKRQQHTIKRKIHHQWTAVLIKEYLYSIHIKYSRIPPVYNKILRIMFNNQHDQDIAAEQIGIDIFGENHYQEFVNKSR
;
A
#
# COMPACT_ATOMS: atom_id res chain seq x y z
N MET A 1 -27.08 17.18 22.42
CA MET A 1 -26.68 18.39 21.68
C MET A 1 -25.23 18.72 22.01
N ASN A 2 -24.28 18.40 21.12
CA ASN A 2 -23.01 19.12 20.89
C ASN A 2 -22.14 18.28 19.94
N ILE A 3 -22.18 18.59 18.65
CA ILE A 3 -21.36 17.96 17.61
C ILE A 3 -20.44 19.03 17.02
N HIS A 4 -19.48 19.55 17.78
CA HIS A 4 -18.57 20.60 17.30
C HIS A 4 -17.11 20.35 17.68
N PHE A 5 -16.59 19.13 17.44
CA PHE A 5 -15.16 18.86 17.66
C PHE A 5 -14.49 17.95 16.62
N ARG A 6 -15.00 17.91 15.37
CA ARG A 6 -14.39 17.07 14.31
C ARG A 6 -14.03 17.74 12.99
N HIS A 7 -14.24 19.05 12.84
CA HIS A 7 -13.91 19.74 11.58
C HIS A 7 -12.58 20.53 11.59
N HIS A 8 -11.91 20.69 12.73
CA HIS A 8 -10.73 21.56 12.80
C HIS A 8 -9.38 20.88 12.53
N ILE A 9 -9.31 19.55 12.51
CA ILE A 9 -8.03 18.82 12.32
C ILE A 9 -7.71 18.59 10.84
N PHE A 10 -8.72 18.58 9.96
CA PHE A 10 -8.51 18.28 8.54
C PHE A 10 -7.93 19.45 7.71
N ASN A 11 -8.09 20.70 8.16
CA ASN A 11 -7.65 21.86 7.37
C ASN A 11 -6.17 22.25 7.55
N SER A 12 -5.47 21.71 8.55
CA SER A 12 -4.06 22.04 8.79
C SER A 12 -3.07 21.23 7.92
N ILE A 13 -3.47 20.03 7.48
CA ILE A 13 -2.59 19.12 6.72
C ILE A 13 -2.51 19.51 5.24
N ILE A 14 -3.55 20.15 4.70
CA ILE A 14 -3.64 20.46 3.25
C ILE A 14 -2.76 21.66 2.87
N LYS A 15 -2.61 22.66 3.74
CA LYS A 15 -1.82 23.87 3.44
C LYS A 15 -0.31 23.64 3.35
N HIS A 16 0.19 22.53 3.87
CA HIS A 16 1.62 22.25 3.85
C HIS A 16 2.12 21.61 2.54
N PHE A 17 1.22 21.14 1.68
CA PHE A 17 1.59 20.36 0.49
C PHE A 17 1.77 21.21 -0.78
N ASP A 18 1.13 22.38 -0.87
CA ASP A 18 1.24 23.26 -2.05
C ASP A 18 2.54 24.08 -2.08
N GLN A 19 3.21 24.26 -0.93
CA GLN A 19 4.42 25.07 -0.83
C GLN A 19 5.69 24.36 -1.34
N VAL A 20 5.64 23.04 -1.54
CA VAL A 20 6.81 22.24 -1.98
C VAL A 20 6.91 22.16 -3.51
N ASN A 21 5.80 22.38 -4.22
CA ASN A 21 5.77 22.26 -5.70
C ASN A 21 6.06 23.57 -6.44
N GLN A 22 6.09 24.73 -5.75
CA GLN A 22 6.42 26.01 -6.38
C GLN A 22 7.93 26.32 -6.43
N THR A 23 8.78 25.60 -5.70
CA THR A 23 10.23 25.89 -5.65
C THR A 23 11.04 25.20 -6.75
N ILE A 24 10.42 24.32 -7.56
CA ILE A 24 11.14 23.54 -8.59
C ILE A 24 11.06 24.19 -9.98
N SER A 25 10.26 25.25 -10.17
CA SER A 25 10.02 25.86 -11.49
C SER A 25 10.73 27.19 -11.77
N THR A 26 11.69 27.61 -10.94
CA THR A 26 12.47 28.85 -11.18
C THR A 26 13.96 28.55 -11.26
N ALA A 27 14.41 28.09 -12.43
CA ALA A 27 15.76 28.31 -12.91
C ALA A 27 15.73 28.31 -14.45
N ILE A 28 15.23 29.42 -14.99
CA ILE A 28 15.37 29.80 -16.39
C ILE A 28 16.81 30.31 -16.55
N ILE A 29 17.60 29.68 -17.43
CA ILE A 29 18.88 30.24 -17.88
C ILE A 29 18.66 30.74 -19.32
N THR A 30 18.69 32.06 -19.47
CA THR A 30 18.70 32.78 -20.75
C THR A 30 20.07 32.68 -21.45
N PRO A 31 20.14 32.63 -22.78
CA PRO A 31 21.38 32.67 -23.54
C PRO A 31 21.81 34.13 -23.78
N THR A 32 23.06 34.48 -23.46
CA THR A 32 23.65 35.77 -23.82
C THR A 32 24.72 35.55 -24.88
N SER A 33 24.50 36.11 -26.06
CA SER A 33 25.44 36.26 -27.17
C SER A 33 26.21 37.59 -27.04
N THR A 34 27.52 37.59 -27.32
CA THR A 34 28.39 38.66 -27.90
C THR A 34 29.85 38.12 -27.78
N SER A 35 30.51 37.57 -28.82
CA SER A 35 31.20 38.14 -30.01
C SER A 35 32.65 38.63 -29.79
N ILE A 36 33.57 37.98 -30.55
CA ILE A 36 34.94 38.31 -31.05
C ILE A 36 36.17 38.27 -30.11
N ALA A 37 37.02 37.22 -30.28
CA ALA A 37 38.44 37.25 -30.73
C ALA A 37 39.25 36.00 -30.28
N ASP A 38 39.94 35.36 -31.24
CA ASP A 38 40.88 34.21 -31.14
C ASP A 38 42.23 34.56 -30.44
N PRO A 39 43.20 33.61 -30.26
CA PRO A 39 43.13 32.25 -29.74
C PRO A 39 44.22 32.02 -28.64
N THR A 40 44.35 30.77 -28.17
CA THR A 40 45.46 30.20 -27.35
C THR A 40 45.32 30.24 -25.82
N SER A 41 45.08 29.06 -25.24
CA SER A 41 45.91 28.45 -24.17
C SER A 41 45.10 27.79 -23.05
N SER A 42 45.49 26.55 -22.76
CA SER A 42 45.18 25.72 -21.59
C SER A 42 43.71 25.37 -21.29
N LEU A 43 43.36 24.14 -21.66
CA LEU A 43 42.27 23.37 -21.08
C LEU A 43 42.56 23.12 -19.58
N SER A 44 41.86 23.81 -18.69
CA SER A 44 41.78 23.41 -17.29
C SER A 44 40.31 23.29 -16.88
N LEU A 45 39.82 22.05 -16.75
CA LEU A 45 38.53 21.79 -16.12
C LEU A 45 38.63 22.20 -14.64
N PRO A 46 37.74 23.05 -14.12
CA PRO A 46 37.54 23.13 -12.68
C PRO A 46 36.86 21.82 -12.26
N SER A 47 37.63 20.95 -11.62
CA SER A 47 37.12 19.77 -10.92
C SER A 47 36.36 20.25 -9.67
N ASP A 48 35.15 20.76 -9.87
CA ASP A 48 34.18 20.98 -8.79
C ASP A 48 33.64 19.61 -8.36
N GLN A 49 34.47 18.91 -7.57
CA GLN A 49 33.99 17.84 -6.72
C GLN A 49 33.12 18.46 -5.64
N THR A 50 31.85 18.72 -5.96
CA THR A 50 30.81 18.85 -4.95
C THR A 50 30.74 17.51 -4.22
N LYS A 51 31.54 17.36 -3.16
CA LYS A 51 31.45 16.27 -2.19
C LYS A 51 30.06 16.35 -1.56
N ILE A 52 29.09 15.67 -2.15
CA ILE A 52 27.80 15.41 -1.53
C ILE A 52 28.10 14.57 -0.31
N ASN A 53 28.23 15.24 0.83
CA ASN A 53 28.46 14.62 2.12
C ASN A 53 27.17 13.90 2.52
N LYS A 54 26.96 12.69 1.98
CA LYS A 54 25.86 11.81 2.34
C LYS A 54 26.07 11.46 3.82
N LYS A 55 25.45 12.23 4.72
CA LYS A 55 25.42 11.93 6.16
C LYS A 55 24.74 10.56 6.32
N SER A 56 25.56 9.52 6.30
CA SER A 56 25.12 8.14 6.45
C SER A 56 24.54 8.03 7.85
N LYS A 57 23.22 7.83 7.93
CA LYS A 57 22.57 7.59 9.22
C LYS A 57 23.16 6.31 9.79
N SER A 58 23.59 6.37 11.06
CA SER A 58 24.07 5.18 11.76
C SER A 58 23.08 4.02 11.57
N ARG A 59 23.62 2.83 11.34
CA ARG A 59 22.87 1.60 11.05
C ARG A 59 21.78 1.35 12.11
N ALA A 60 22.10 1.63 13.38
CA ALA A 60 21.16 1.56 14.50
C ALA A 60 19.92 2.48 14.34
N VAL A 61 20.09 3.68 13.77
CA VAL A 61 18.98 4.61 13.52
C VAL A 61 18.08 4.11 12.39
N LEU A 62 18.68 3.52 11.35
CA LEU A 62 17.93 2.90 10.25
C LEU A 62 17.15 1.68 10.73
N ASP A 63 17.78 0.82 11.53
CA ASP A 63 17.15 -0.39 12.08
C ASP A 63 15.98 -0.04 13.00
N ARG A 64 16.13 0.98 13.86
CA ARG A 64 15.02 1.48 14.70
C ARG A 64 13.84 1.97 13.86
N LYS A 65 14.09 2.71 12.77
CA LYS A 65 13.03 3.22 11.88
C LYS A 65 12.36 2.09 11.10
N ASN A 66 13.15 1.14 10.59
CA ASN A 66 12.65 -0.01 9.85
C ASN A 66 11.80 -0.92 10.75
N LYS A 67 12.23 -1.16 12.00
CA LYS A 67 11.45 -1.90 13.00
C LYS A 67 10.11 -1.23 13.27
N LYS A 68 10.09 0.09 13.49
CA LYS A 68 8.83 0.84 13.71
C LYS A 68 7.89 0.75 12.51
N ARG A 69 8.42 0.88 11.28
CA ARG A 69 7.64 0.76 10.05
C ARG A 69 7.09 -0.66 9.87
N PHE A 70 7.88 -1.67 10.18
CA PHE A 70 7.46 -3.07 10.11
C PHE A 70 6.30 -3.36 11.05
N GLU A 71 6.38 -2.93 12.32
CA GLU A 71 5.28 -3.13 13.28
C GLU A 71 3.99 -2.42 12.85
N GLN A 72 4.10 -1.20 12.32
CA GLN A 72 2.94 -0.48 11.77
C GLN A 72 2.32 -1.21 10.57
N LEU A 73 3.14 -1.74 9.66
CA LEU A 73 2.66 -2.53 8.53
C LEU A 73 2.06 -3.86 8.97
N LYS A 74 2.62 -4.50 10.01
CA LYS A 74 2.12 -5.74 10.58
C LYS A 74 0.74 -5.54 11.21
N LEU A 75 0.56 -4.49 12.00
CA LEU A 75 -0.73 -4.10 12.56
C LEU A 75 -1.76 -3.85 11.45
N LYS A 76 -1.43 -3.02 10.45
CA LYS A 76 -2.33 -2.75 9.32
C LYS A 76 -2.72 -4.01 8.53
N ARG A 77 -1.79 -4.96 8.35
CA ARG A 77 -2.05 -6.20 7.60
C ARG A 77 -2.91 -7.20 8.37
N GLN A 78 -2.86 -7.18 9.71
CA GLN A 78 -3.61 -8.11 10.54
C GLN A 78 -5.05 -7.67 10.78
N GLN A 79 -5.36 -6.38 10.59
CA GLN A 79 -6.63 -5.82 11.02
C GLN A 79 -7.83 -6.33 10.23
N HIS A 80 -7.69 -6.74 8.96
CA HIS A 80 -8.85 -7.04 8.10
C HIS A 80 -8.71 -8.36 7.36
N THR A 81 -8.56 -9.47 8.08
CA THR A 81 -8.41 -10.80 7.46
C THR A 81 -9.23 -11.87 8.18
N ILE A 82 -10.02 -12.62 7.42
CA ILE A 82 -10.67 -13.83 7.88
C ILE A 82 -9.83 -15.04 7.49
N LYS A 83 -9.70 -16.00 8.41
CA LYS A 83 -9.06 -17.30 8.17
C LYS A 83 -10.09 -18.40 8.32
N ARG A 84 -10.11 -19.35 7.38
CA ARG A 84 -10.98 -20.53 7.40
C ARG A 84 -10.18 -21.76 6.98
N LYS A 85 -10.54 -22.91 7.56
CA LYS A 85 -10.07 -24.20 7.04
C LYS A 85 -10.81 -24.48 5.73
N ILE A 86 -10.11 -25.07 4.78
CA ILE A 86 -10.65 -25.32 3.45
C ILE A 86 -10.36 -26.75 2.99
N HIS A 87 -11.37 -27.37 2.39
CA HIS A 87 -11.24 -28.67 1.75
C HIS A 87 -10.48 -28.56 0.42
N HIS A 88 -9.72 -29.59 0.06
CA HIS A 88 -8.80 -29.56 -1.08
C HIS A 88 -9.49 -29.40 -2.44
N GLN A 89 -10.78 -29.72 -2.52
CA GLN A 89 -11.59 -29.58 -3.73
C GLN A 89 -11.92 -28.11 -4.06
N TRP A 90 -11.89 -27.23 -3.07
CA TRP A 90 -12.13 -25.80 -3.31
C TRP A 90 -10.95 -25.16 -4.03
N THR A 91 -11.18 -24.74 -5.26
CA THR A 91 -10.22 -23.95 -6.03
C THR A 91 -10.40 -22.47 -5.76
N ALA A 92 -9.35 -21.68 -6.04
CA ALA A 92 -9.43 -20.22 -5.91
C ALA A 92 -10.54 -19.61 -6.78
N VAL A 93 -10.90 -20.23 -7.91
CA VAL A 93 -11.99 -19.77 -8.78
C VAL A 93 -13.34 -19.98 -8.10
N LEU A 94 -13.61 -21.21 -7.63
CA LEU A 94 -14.87 -21.55 -6.96
C LEU A 94 -15.10 -20.73 -5.68
N ILE A 95 -14.03 -20.45 -4.92
CA ILE A 95 -14.12 -19.58 -3.74
C ILE A 95 -14.58 -18.18 -4.14
N LYS A 96 -14.04 -17.61 -5.23
CA LYS A 96 -14.44 -16.28 -5.70
C LYS A 96 -15.88 -16.25 -6.18
N GLU A 97 -16.30 -17.27 -6.92
CA GLU A 97 -17.69 -17.43 -7.39
C GLU A 97 -18.65 -17.52 -6.22
N TYR A 98 -18.33 -18.35 -5.22
CA TYR A 98 -19.10 -18.47 -3.99
C TYR A 98 -19.22 -17.12 -3.27
N LEU A 99 -18.09 -16.44 -3.01
CA LEU A 99 -18.10 -15.13 -2.33
C LEU A 99 -18.88 -14.07 -3.12
N TYR A 100 -18.87 -14.12 -4.45
CA TYR A 100 -19.66 -13.26 -5.31
C TYR A 100 -21.16 -13.55 -5.17
N SER A 101 -21.55 -14.83 -5.14
CA SER A 101 -22.95 -15.26 -4.98
C SER A 101 -23.59 -14.74 -3.69
N ILE A 102 -22.80 -14.60 -2.61
CA ILE A 102 -23.24 -14.05 -1.31
C ILE A 102 -22.90 -12.56 -1.13
N HIS A 103 -22.44 -11.90 -2.20
CA HIS A 103 -22.21 -10.46 -2.28
C HIS A 103 -21.16 -9.93 -1.29
N ILE A 104 -20.17 -10.76 -0.96
CA ILE A 104 -19.09 -10.36 -0.06
C ILE A 104 -18.02 -9.60 -0.83
N LYS A 105 -17.80 -8.36 -0.41
CA LYS A 105 -16.72 -7.52 -0.91
C LYS A 105 -15.43 -7.88 -0.20
N TYR A 106 -14.43 -8.30 -0.95
CA TYR A 106 -13.09 -8.56 -0.44
C TYR A 106 -12.04 -7.80 -1.25
N SER A 107 -10.89 -7.55 -0.63
CA SER A 107 -9.74 -6.88 -1.25
C SER A 107 -8.94 -7.87 -2.09
N ARG A 108 -8.53 -8.98 -1.47
CA ARG A 108 -7.75 -10.02 -2.13
C ARG A 108 -7.85 -11.35 -1.39
N ILE A 109 -7.57 -12.43 -2.12
CA ILE A 109 -7.46 -13.78 -1.58
C ILE A 109 -6.03 -14.25 -1.88
N PRO A 110 -5.12 -14.25 -0.90
CA PRO A 110 -3.80 -14.84 -1.05
C PRO A 110 -3.85 -16.34 -1.37
N PRO A 111 -2.78 -16.92 -1.92
CA PRO A 111 -2.69 -18.36 -2.12
C PRO A 111 -2.96 -19.15 -0.83
N VAL A 112 -3.69 -20.25 -0.98
CA VAL A 112 -4.02 -21.17 0.12
C VAL A 112 -2.75 -21.89 0.56
N TYR A 113 -2.48 -21.88 1.86
CA TYR A 113 -1.35 -22.59 2.46
C TYR A 113 -1.83 -23.41 3.65
N ASN A 114 -1.35 -24.64 3.79
CA ASN A 114 -1.73 -25.58 4.86
C ASN A 114 -3.24 -25.74 5.02
N LYS A 115 -4.00 -25.78 3.91
CA LYS A 115 -5.47 -25.86 3.93
C LYS A 115 -6.13 -24.71 4.72
N ILE A 116 -5.47 -23.55 4.76
CA ILE A 116 -6.01 -22.32 5.37
C ILE A 116 -6.25 -21.30 4.26
N LEU A 117 -7.51 -21.00 4.04
CA LEU A 117 -7.94 -19.88 3.22
C LEU A 117 -7.80 -18.59 4.02
N ARG A 118 -7.27 -17.55 3.38
CA ARG A 118 -7.22 -16.19 3.93
C ARG A 118 -7.99 -15.27 3.00
N ILE A 119 -8.95 -14.55 3.54
CA ILE A 119 -9.72 -13.54 2.80
C ILE A 119 -9.38 -12.20 3.43
N MET A 120 -8.83 -11.29 2.64
CA MET A 120 -8.43 -9.96 3.10
C MET A 120 -9.46 -8.93 2.67
N PHE A 121 -9.77 -8.00 3.58
CA PHE A 121 -10.77 -6.95 3.43
C PHE A 121 -10.10 -5.57 3.47
N ASN A 122 -10.78 -4.57 2.92
CA ASN A 122 -10.26 -3.20 2.89
C ASN A 122 -10.50 -2.46 4.21
N ASN A 123 -11.56 -2.83 4.93
CA ASN A 123 -11.98 -2.20 6.18
C ASN A 123 -12.57 -3.26 7.13
N GLN A 124 -12.78 -2.86 8.39
CA GLN A 124 -13.32 -3.74 9.44
C GLN A 124 -14.78 -4.11 9.20
N HIS A 125 -15.58 -3.17 8.69
CA HIS A 125 -17.01 -3.37 8.49
C HIS A 125 -17.32 -4.50 7.50
N ASP A 126 -16.63 -4.53 6.35
CA ASP A 126 -16.75 -5.60 5.35
C ASP A 126 -16.29 -6.95 5.94
N GLN A 127 -15.26 -6.93 6.80
CA GLN A 127 -14.82 -8.13 7.49
C GLN A 127 -15.88 -8.65 8.45
N ASP A 128 -16.52 -7.79 9.23
CA ASP A 128 -17.51 -8.20 10.23
C ASP A 128 -18.75 -8.80 9.55
N ILE A 129 -19.26 -8.15 8.49
CA ILE A 129 -20.34 -8.68 7.66
C ILE A 129 -19.95 -10.04 7.08
N ALA A 130 -18.74 -10.13 6.52
CA ALA A 130 -18.27 -11.39 5.95
C ALA A 130 -18.08 -12.46 7.03
N ALA A 131 -17.70 -12.11 8.25
CA ALA A 131 -17.52 -13.07 9.34
C ALA A 131 -18.85 -13.65 9.83
N GLU A 132 -19.92 -12.85 9.78
CA GLU A 132 -21.29 -13.28 10.10
C GLU A 132 -21.85 -14.20 9.00
N GLN A 133 -21.65 -13.85 7.74
CA GLN A 133 -22.17 -14.63 6.60
C GLN A 133 -21.35 -15.89 6.31
N ILE A 134 -20.03 -15.84 6.45
CA ILE A 134 -19.10 -16.95 6.18
C ILE A 134 -18.94 -17.76 7.47
N GLY A 135 -19.77 -18.80 7.59
CA GLY A 135 -19.64 -19.82 8.63
C GLY A 135 -18.24 -20.43 8.71
N ILE A 136 -17.91 -21.02 9.85
CA ILE A 136 -16.57 -21.57 10.13
C ILE A 136 -16.20 -22.70 9.15
N ASP A 137 -17.18 -23.52 8.78
CA ASP A 137 -17.00 -24.74 7.99
C ASP A 137 -17.60 -24.64 6.58
N ILE A 138 -17.88 -23.42 6.11
CA ILE A 138 -18.49 -23.18 4.78
C ILE A 138 -17.65 -23.72 3.62
N PHE A 139 -16.33 -23.79 3.80
CA PHE A 139 -15.40 -24.33 2.81
C PHE A 139 -15.04 -25.81 3.09
N GLY A 140 -15.93 -26.53 3.78
CA GLY A 140 -15.86 -27.96 3.98
C GLY A 140 -16.25 -28.77 2.75
N GLU A 141 -16.18 -30.09 2.87
CA GLU A 141 -16.55 -31.04 1.81
C GLU A 141 -18.06 -31.05 1.55
N ASN A 142 -18.89 -31.06 2.60
CA ASN A 142 -20.35 -31.10 2.47
C ASN A 142 -20.89 -29.91 1.65
N HIS A 143 -20.48 -28.68 2.02
CA HIS A 143 -20.88 -27.48 1.29
C HIS A 143 -20.30 -27.39 -0.13
N TYR A 144 -19.14 -27.99 -0.38
CA TYR A 144 -18.61 -28.09 -1.74
C TYR A 144 -19.58 -28.85 -2.65
N GLN A 145 -20.05 -30.01 -2.20
CA GLN A 145 -20.98 -30.85 -2.97
C GLN A 145 -22.29 -30.11 -3.21
N GLU A 146 -22.85 -29.47 -2.18
CA GLU A 146 -24.07 -28.66 -2.32
C GLU A 146 -23.90 -27.52 -3.33
N PHE A 147 -22.78 -26.80 -3.28
CA PHE A 147 -22.52 -25.67 -4.18
C PHE A 147 -22.37 -26.11 -5.64
N VAL A 148 -21.59 -27.17 -5.89
CA VAL A 148 -21.37 -27.69 -7.25
C VAL A 148 -22.66 -28.28 -7.83
N ASN A 149 -23.45 -28.98 -7.02
CA ASN A 149 -24.73 -29.55 -7.46
C ASN A 149 -25.77 -28.48 -7.81
N LYS A 150 -25.75 -27.33 -7.11
CA LYS A 150 -26.64 -26.20 -7.39
C LYS A 150 -26.24 -25.42 -8.65
N SER A 151 -24.98 -25.52 -9.06
CA SER A 151 -24.42 -24.78 -10.20
C SER A 151 -24.47 -25.57 -11.52
N ARG A 152 -25.00 -26.80 -11.49
CA ARG A 152 -25.26 -27.65 -12.66
C ARG A 152 -26.74 -27.58 -13.03
#